data_AF-A0A418GLB3-F1
#
_entry.id   AF-A0A418GLB3-F1
#
_cell.length_a   1.000
_cell.length_b   1.000
_cell.length_c   1.000
_cell.angle_alpha   90.00
_cell.angle_beta   90.00
_cell.angle_gamma   90.00
#
_symmetry.space_group_name_H-M   'P 1'
#
loop_
_entity.id
_entity.type
_entity.pdbx_description
1 polymer ?
#
loop_
_entity_poly.entity_id
_entity_poly.type
_entity_poly.pdbx_seq_one_letter_code
_entity_poly.pdbx_strand_id
1 'polypeptide(L)' 'GFKRCYLETTAFLKEAIALYEHLGFEHIDYALGCTGHVDCEVRMLRKL' A
#
# COMPACT_ATOMS: atom_id res chain seq x y z
N GLY A 1 -9.89 -3.52 18.04
CA GLY A 1 -8.54 -3.51 17.46
C GLY A 1 -8.61 -3.26 15.97
N PHE A 2 -7.49 -2.86 15.35
CA PHE A 2 -7.38 -2.70 13.90
C PHE A 2 -7.37 -4.06 13.20
N LYS A 3 -7.99 -4.16 12.02
CA LYS A 3 -8.09 -5.42 11.25
C LYS A 3 -7.17 -5.45 10.03
N ARG A 4 -6.74 -4.27 9.55
CA ARG A 4 -5.97 -4.10 8.31
C ARG A 4 -5.10 -2.86 8.41
N CYS A 5 -4.00 -2.87 7.69
CA CYS A 5 -3.08 -1.75 7.49
C CYS A 5 -3.01 -1.44 6.00
N TYR A 6 -3.33 -0.21 5.61
CA TYR A 6 -3.32 0.28 4.24
C TYR A 6 -2.17 1.27 4.05
N LEU A 7 -1.47 1.18 2.92
CA LEU A 7 -0.45 2.13 2.54
C LEU A 7 -0.54 2.48 1.05
N GLU A 8 -0.08 3.69 0.74
CA GLU A 8 0.09 4.21 -0.62
C GLU A 8 1.56 4.59 -0.80
N THR A 9 2.14 4.27 -1.95
CA THR A 9 3.53 4.60 -2.28
C THR A 9 3.68 4.86 -3.79
N THR A 10 4.86 5.31 -4.21
CA THR A 10 5.17 5.57 -5.62
C THR A 10 5.84 4.35 -6.25
N ALA A 11 5.59 4.10 -7.54
CA ALA A 11 6.16 2.94 -8.23
C ALA A 11 7.69 3.00 -8.36
N PHE A 12 8.27 4.18 -8.17
CA PHE A 12 9.70 4.41 -8.19
C PHE A 12 10.42 3.76 -7.00
N LEU A 13 9.77 3.61 -5.85
CA LEU A 13 10.36 3.09 -4.61
C LEU A 13 10.34 1.55 -4.56
N LYS A 14 11.00 0.92 -5.54
CA LYS A 14 11.01 -0.55 -5.71
C LYS A 14 11.49 -1.31 -4.47
N GLU A 15 12.49 -0.79 -3.77
CA GLU A 15 13.03 -1.39 -2.54
C GLU A 15 12.00 -1.37 -1.40
N ALA A 16 11.24 -0.27 -1.29
CA ALA A 16 10.17 -0.16 -0.29
C ALA A 16 9.03 -1.11 -0.61
N ILE A 17 8.63 -1.21 -1.89
CA ILE A 17 7.60 -2.16 -2.35
C ILE A 17 7.99 -3.60 -1.99
N ALA A 18 9.22 -4.01 -2.32
CA ALA A 18 9.71 -5.35 -1.99
C ALA A 18 9.73 -5.61 -0.47
N LEU A 19 10.10 -4.61 0.33
CA LEU A 19 10.01 -4.70 1.78
C LEU A 19 8.56 -4.90 2.25
N TYR A 20 7.60 -4.16 1.69
CA TYR A 20 6.19 -4.29 2.05
C TYR A 20 5.62 -5.65 1.68
N GLU A 21 5.96 -6.18 0.50
CA GLU A 21 5.60 -7.54 0.09
C GLU A 21 6.14 -8.58 1.09
N HIS A 22 7.41 -8.44 1.51
CA HIS A 22 8.01 -9.32 2.51
C HIS A 22 7.31 -9.20 3.89
N LEU A 23 6.83 -8.01 4.23
CA LEU A 23 6.06 -7.75 5.45
C LEU A 23 4.59 -8.21 5.37
N GLY A 24 4.17 -8.84 4.26
CA GLY A 24 2.84 -9.41 4.06
C GLY A 24 1.82 -8.42 3.51
N PHE A 25 2.25 -7.33 2.88
CA PHE A 25 1.35 -6.44 2.14
C PHE A 25 1.08 -7.00 0.75
N GLU A 26 -0.17 -6.91 0.32
CA GLU A 26 -0.63 -7.31 -1.00
C GLU A 26 -1.02 -6.07 -1.81
N HIS A 27 -0.71 -6.05 -3.11
CA HIS A 27 -1.14 -4.98 -4.01
C HIS A 27 -2.65 -5.00 -4.18
N ILE A 28 -3.27 -3.82 -4.26
CA ILE A 28 -4.69 -3.65 -4.56
C ILE A 28 -4.87 -2.61 -5.67
N ASP A 29 -5.88 -2.83 -6.51
CA ASP A 29 -6.10 -1.99 -7.70
C ASP A 29 -6.84 -0.67 -7.40
N TYR A 30 -7.30 -0.48 -6.16
CA TYR A 30 -8.14 0.64 -5.78
C TYR A 30 -7.68 1.30 -4.48
N ALA A 31 -7.90 2.61 -4.38
CA ALA A 31 -7.61 3.35 -3.15
C ALA A 31 -8.63 3.03 -2.06
N LEU A 32 -8.16 2.82 -0.84
CA LEU A 32 -9.03 2.71 0.33
C LEU A 32 -9.18 4.08 0.99
N GLY A 33 -10.32 4.71 0.73
CA GLY A 33 -10.70 6.00 1.31
C GLY A 33 -10.57 7.18 0.35
N CYS A 34 -10.59 8.39 0.89
CA CYS A 34 -10.44 9.65 0.16
C CYS A 34 -9.12 10.32 0.55
N THR A 35 -7.97 9.67 0.27
CA THR A 35 -6.65 10.13 0.75
C THR A 35 -6.17 11.42 0.07
N GLY A 36 -6.74 11.79 -1.09
CA GLY A 36 -6.35 12.99 -1.82
C GLY A 36 -4.96 12.91 -2.46
N HIS A 37 -4.29 11.76 -2.39
CA HIS A 37 -3.04 11.51 -3.08
C HIS A 37 -3.30 11.16 -4.55
N VAL A 38 -2.87 12.04 -5.44
CA VAL A 38 -3.00 11.85 -6.89
C VAL A 38 -1.75 11.19 -7.49
N ASP A 39 -0.61 11.32 -6.82
CA ASP A 39 0.71 10.88 -7.31
C ASP A 39 1.15 9.51 -6.77
N CYS A 40 0.34 8.86 -5.92
CA CYS A 40 0.64 7.50 -5.46
C CYS A 40 0.06 6.46 -6.43
N GLU A 41 0.96 5.80 -7.13
CA GLU A 41 0.64 4.81 -8.15
C GLU A 41 0.38 3.43 -7.55
N VAL A 42 1.05 3.11 -6.44
CA VAL A 42 1.04 1.79 -5.80
C VAL A 42 0.23 1.83 -4.51
N ARG A 43 -0.65 0.85 -4.35
CA ARG A 43 -1.56 0.74 -3.20
C ARG A 43 -1.45 -0.67 -2.65
N MET A 44 -1.24 -0.77 -1.35
CA MET A 44 -1.05 -2.08 -0.72
C MET A 44 -1.81 -2.21 0.60
N LEU A 45 -2.22 -3.43 0.91
CA LEU A 45 -3.03 -3.76 2.06
C LEU A 45 -2.47 -4.99 2.77
N ARG A 46 -2.34 -4.92 4.08
CA ARG A 46 -1.99 -6.05 4.94
C ARG A 46 -3.11 -6.33 5.93
N LYS A 47 -3.42 -7.60 6.16
CA LYS A 47 -4.28 -8.02 7.27
C LYS A 47 -3.45 -8.06 8.57
N LEU A 48 -3.98 -7.45 9.63
CA LEU A 48 -3.35 -7.40 10.96
C LEU A 48 -3.82 -8.55 11.83
#